data_AF-A0A934LWR6-F1
#
_entry.id   AF-A0A934LWR6-F1
#
_cell.length_a   1.000
_cell.length_b   1.000
_cell.length_c   1.000
_cell.angle_alpha   90.00
_cell.angle_beta   90.00
_cell.angle_gamma   90.00
#
_symmetry.space_group_name_H-M   'P 1'
#
loop_
_entity.id
_entity.type
_entity.pdbx_description
1 polymer ?
#
loop_
_entity_poly.entity_id
_entity_poly.type
_entity_poly.pdbx_seq_one_letter_code
_entity_poly.pdbx_strand_id
1 'polypeptide(L)'
;MIALSDLEARPVFSAPLGLTPQVQWLTRAILDDPDAPVHYLLRGEEWLVCGRWTEARTDFEMALTLSEKLLISSAWGYIFQAYIDRAEAGLRRCP
;
A
#
# COMPACT_ATOMS: atom_id res chain seq x y z
N MET A 1 4.14 24.64 29.47
CA MET A 1 4.89 25.28 28.38
C MET A 1 6.04 24.35 28.04
N ILE A 2 5.86 23.46 27.07
CA ILE A 2 6.88 22.47 26.68
C ILE A 2 7.78 23.16 25.65
N ALA A 3 9.09 23.12 25.87
CA ALA A 3 10.07 23.75 25.01
C ALA A 3 10.09 23.07 23.63
N LEU A 4 10.14 23.88 22.56
CA LEU A 4 10.20 23.44 21.17
C LEU A 4 11.55 22.79 20.77
N SER A 5 12.40 22.44 21.73
CA SER A 5 13.76 21.92 21.50
C SER A 5 13.86 20.40 21.42
N ASP A 6 12.77 19.66 21.68
CA ASP A 6 12.79 18.18 21.65
C ASP A 6 12.23 17.59 20.34
N LEU A 7 12.06 18.42 19.29
CA LEU A 7 11.63 17.97 17.95
C LEU A 7 12.81 17.69 17.00
N GLU A 8 14.01 17.48 17.53
CA GLU A 8 15.19 17.11 16.74
C GLU A 8 15.60 15.68 17.11
N ALA A 9 15.76 14.83 16.09
CA ALA A 9 16.15 13.42 16.15
C ALA A 9 15.04 12.38 16.38
N ARG A 10 13.99 12.39 15.54
CA ARG A 10 13.46 11.08 15.08
C ARG A 10 14.56 10.44 14.23
N PRO A 11 14.99 9.20 14.51
CA PRO A 11 15.98 8.55 13.67
C PRO A 11 15.39 8.48 12.27
N VAL A 12 16.01 9.18 11.32
CA VAL A 12 15.79 8.93 9.90
C VAL A 12 16.26 7.49 9.73
N PHE A 13 15.31 6.56 9.73
CA PHE A 13 15.57 5.16 9.45
C PHE A 13 16.15 5.13 8.04
N SER A 14 17.48 5.09 7.95
CA SER A 14 18.20 4.87 6.71
C SER A 14 17.98 3.42 6.33
N ALA A 15 16.79 3.14 5.78
CA ALA A 15 16.49 1.86 5.19
C ALA A 15 17.58 1.52 4.17
N PRO A 16 18.00 0.25 4.05
CA PRO A 16 18.88 -0.16 2.98
C PRO A 16 18.25 0.23 1.64
N LEU A 17 19.11 0.71 0.73
CA LEU A 17 18.80 1.26 -0.59
C LEU A 17 17.49 0.72 -1.19
N GLY A 18 16.43 1.54 -1.17
CA GLY A 18 15.29 1.43 -2.09
C GLY A 18 13.91 1.09 -1.50
N LEU A 19 13.77 0.78 -0.21
CA LEU A 19 12.47 0.45 0.41
C LEU A 19 12.14 1.36 1.60
N THR A 20 10.95 1.97 1.63
CA THR A 20 10.48 2.71 2.83
C THR A 20 10.12 1.73 3.96
N PRO A 21 10.14 2.16 5.24
CA PRO A 21 9.63 1.34 6.35
C PRO A 21 8.22 0.79 6.10
N GLN A 22 7.37 1.59 5.47
CA GLN A 22 5.99 1.24 5.11
C GLN A 22 5.97 0.07 4.11
N VAL A 23 6.77 0.16 3.04
CA VAL A 23 6.92 -0.92 2.07
C VAL A 23 7.45 -2.20 2.72
N GLN A 24 8.41 -2.09 3.64
CA GLN A 24 8.94 -3.26 4.35
C GLN A 24 7.86 -3.93 5.21
N TRP A 25 7.09 -3.14 5.97
CA TRP A 25 6.01 -3.66 6.80
C TRP A 25 4.91 -4.32 5.95
N LEU A 26 4.48 -3.66 4.88
CA LEU A 26 3.46 -4.19 3.96
C LEU A 26 3.93 -5.44 3.22
N THR A 27 5.21 -5.51 2.89
CA THR A 27 5.81 -6.73 2.33
C THR A 27 5.72 -7.88 3.33
N ARG A 28 5.97 -7.64 4.61
CA ARG A 28 5.78 -8.67 5.63
C ARG A 28 4.31 -9.07 5.77
N ALA A 29 3.39 -8.10 5.79
CA ALA A 29 1.96 -8.35 5.87
C ALA A 29 1.44 -9.22 4.70
N ILE A 30 1.95 -9.00 3.48
CA ILE A 30 1.66 -9.84 2.31
C ILE A 30 2.18 -11.27 2.49
N LEU A 31 3.37 -11.44 3.07
CA LEU A 31 3.91 -12.78 3.33
C LEU A 31 3.10 -13.53 4.38
N ASP A 32 2.56 -12.82 5.36
CA ASP A 32 1.75 -13.42 6.44
C ASP A 32 0.30 -13.69 5.97
N ASP A 33 -0.28 -12.84 5.13
CA ASP A 33 -1.60 -13.01 4.51
C ASP A 33 -1.60 -12.53 3.05
N PRO A 34 -1.34 -13.45 2.09
CA PRO A 34 -1.23 -13.11 0.66
C PRO A 34 -2.58 -12.93 -0.03
N ASP A 35 -3.70 -13.27 0.61
CA ASP A 35 -5.04 -13.14 0.03
C ASP A 35 -5.75 -11.85 0.48
N ALA A 36 -5.11 -11.04 1.32
CA ALA A 36 -5.63 -9.75 1.77
C ALA A 36 -5.34 -8.62 0.75
N PRO A 37 -6.35 -8.15 -0.02
CA PRO A 37 -6.15 -7.13 -1.06
C PRO A 37 -5.60 -5.80 -0.53
N VAL A 38 -5.92 -5.45 0.73
CA VAL A 38 -5.54 -4.18 1.33
C VAL A 38 -4.03 -4.03 1.46
N HIS A 39 -3.28 -5.12 1.68
CA HIS A 39 -1.83 -5.03 1.81
C HIS A 39 -1.18 -4.64 0.47
N TYR A 40 -1.66 -5.21 -0.63
CA TYR A 40 -1.22 -4.82 -1.97
C TYR A 40 -1.66 -3.39 -2.31
N LEU A 41 -2.92 -3.03 -2.02
CA LEU A 41 -3.42 -1.67 -2.29
C LEU A 41 -2.55 -0.60 -1.63
N LEU A 42 -2.30 -0.75 -0.32
CA LEU A 42 -1.49 0.20 0.45
C LEU A 42 -0.03 0.20 -0.02
N ARG A 43 0.52 -0.96 -0.39
CA ARG A 43 1.91 -1.02 -0.86
C ARG A 43 2.06 -0.38 -2.24
N GLY A 44 1.08 -0.55 -3.13
CA GLY A 44 1.00 0.14 -4.40
C GLY A 44 0.95 1.66 -4.25
N GLU A 45 0.21 2.16 -3.26
CA GLU A 45 0.17 3.60 -2.94
C GLU A 45 1.54 4.12 -2.47
N GLU A 46 2.22 3.38 -1.60
CA GLU A 46 3.58 3.72 -1.16
C GLU A 46 4.59 3.68 -2.31
N TRP A 47 4.49 2.69 -3.20
CA TRP A 47 5.31 2.64 -4.41
C TRP A 47 5.06 3.82 -5.35
N LEU A 48 3.81 4.23 -5.50
CA LEU A 48 3.44 5.43 -6.25
C LEU A 48 4.11 6.68 -5.68
N VAL A 49 4.11 6.85 -4.35
CA VAL A 49 4.80 7.96 -3.67
C VAL A 49 6.31 7.91 -3.90
N CYS A 50 6.89 6.71 -3.98
CA CYS A 50 8.30 6.50 -4.27
C CYS A 50 8.67 6.65 -5.75
N GLY A 51 7.70 6.88 -6.66
CA GLY A 51 7.93 6.91 -8.11
C GLY A 51 8.30 5.53 -8.71
N ARG A 52 7.97 4.45 -8.01
CA ARG A 52 8.22 3.06 -8.40
C ARG A 52 7.00 2.50 -9.15
N TRP A 53 6.79 3.00 -10.37
CA TRP A 53 5.54 2.80 -11.12
C TRP A 53 5.27 1.34 -11.49
N THR A 54 6.31 0.58 -11.83
CA THR A 54 6.18 -0.83 -12.21
C THR A 54 5.70 -1.65 -11.02
N GLU A 55 6.33 -1.48 -9.86
CA GLU A 55 5.95 -2.15 -8.62
C GLU A 55 4.56 -1.71 -8.16
N ALA A 56 4.25 -0.42 -8.24
CA ALA A 56 2.93 0.11 -7.93
C ALA A 56 1.85 -0.53 -8.80
N ARG A 57 2.07 -0.60 -10.12
CA ARG A 57 1.14 -1.20 -11.08
C ARG A 57 0.87 -2.66 -10.74
N THR A 58 1.91 -3.46 -10.50
CA THR A 58 1.77 -4.88 -10.12
C THR A 58 0.95 -5.04 -8.84
N ASP A 59 1.21 -4.22 -7.83
CA ASP A 59 0.46 -4.27 -6.57
C ASP A 59 -1.01 -3.85 -6.74
N PHE A 60 -1.30 -2.84 -7.57
CA PHE A 60 -2.68 -2.47 -7.87
C PHE A 60 -3.45 -3.53 -8.66
N GLU A 61 -2.80 -4.18 -9.63
CA GLU A 61 -3.41 -5.30 -10.38
C GLU A 61 -3.76 -6.47 -9.46
N MET A 62 -2.89 -6.78 -8.49
CA MET A 62 -3.16 -7.81 -7.49
C MET A 62 -4.30 -7.40 -6.55
N ALA A 63 -4.27 -6.15 -6.05
CA ALA A 63 -5.33 -5.62 -5.19
C ALA A 63 -6.71 -5.65 -5.88
N LEU A 64 -6.76 -5.30 -7.16
CA LEU A 64 -7.95 -5.34 -8.00
C LEU A 64 -8.49 -6.78 -8.09
N THR A 65 -7.62 -7.71 -8.53
CA THR A 65 -7.97 -9.13 -8.70
C THR A 65 -8.55 -9.76 -7.42
N LEU A 66 -7.89 -9.54 -6.29
CA LEU A 66 -8.33 -10.08 -5.00
C LEU A 66 -9.61 -9.41 -4.51
N SER A 67 -9.76 -8.10 -4.71
CA SER A 67 -10.95 -7.36 -4.29
C SER A 67 -12.18 -7.75 -5.10
N GLU A 68 -12.07 -7.95 -6.40
CA GLU A 68 -13.19 -8.41 -7.26
C GLU A 68 -13.74 -9.78 -6.81
N LYS A 69 -12.84 -10.70 -6.46
CA LYS A 69 -13.20 -12.01 -5.92
C LYS A 69 -13.97 -11.89 -4.60
N LEU A 70 -13.59 -10.96 -3.74
CA LEU A 70 -14.17 -10.76 -2.42
C LEU A 70 -15.42 -9.88 -2.43
N LEU A 71 -15.57 -8.99 -3.42
CA LEU A 71 -16.71 -8.09 -3.58
C LEU A 71 -18.04 -8.84 -3.59
N ILE A 72 -18.10 -9.97 -4.32
CA ILE A 72 -19.33 -10.76 -4.52
C ILE A 72 -19.60 -11.68 -3.33
N SER A 73 -18.56 -12.11 -2.61
CA SER A 73 -18.65 -13.17 -1.61
C SER A 73 -18.68 -12.66 -0.16
N SER A 74 -18.30 -11.41 0.09
CA SER A 74 -18.21 -10.84 1.44
C SER A 74 -19.43 -10.00 1.82
N ALA A 75 -19.84 -10.12 3.09
CA ALA A 75 -20.82 -9.22 3.70
C ALA A 75 -20.35 -7.74 3.74
N TRP A 76 -19.04 -7.51 3.58
CA TRP A 76 -18.41 -6.19 3.57
C TRP A 76 -18.05 -5.75 2.14
N GLY A 77 -18.84 -6.13 1.13
CA GLY A 77 -18.59 -5.82 -0.29
C GLY A 77 -18.25 -4.36 -0.58
N TYR A 78 -18.83 -3.41 0.15
CA TYR A 78 -18.53 -1.98 -0.02
C TYR A 78 -17.07 -1.62 0.28
N ILE A 79 -16.38 -2.36 1.17
CA ILE A 79 -14.95 -2.16 1.44
C ILE A 79 -14.14 -2.57 0.21
N PHE A 80 -14.48 -3.71 -0.40
CA PHE A 80 -13.80 -4.19 -1.60
C PHE A 80 -14.09 -3.32 -2.81
N GLN A 81 -15.30 -2.76 -2.92
CA GLN A 81 -15.58 -1.75 -3.94
C GLN A 81 -14.67 -0.53 -3.76
N ALA A 82 -14.49 -0.03 -2.53
CA ALA A 82 -13.57 1.07 -2.27
C ALA A 82 -12.11 0.72 -2.60
N TYR A 83 -11.70 -0.54 -2.43
CA TYR A 83 -10.36 -0.99 -2.82
C TYR A 83 -10.19 -1.06 -4.33
N ILE A 84 -11.21 -1.53 -5.06
CA ILE A 84 -11.26 -1.52 -6.53
C ILE A 84 -11.11 -0.08 -7.04
N ASP A 85 -11.95 0.84 -6.55
CA ASP A 85 -11.95 2.24 -6.99
C ASP A 85 -10.57 2.91 -6.77
N ARG A 86 -9.93 2.62 -5.63
CA ARG A 86 -8.58 3.13 -5.31
C ARG A 86 -7.49 2.47 -6.16
N ALA A 87 -7.56 1.17 -6.40
CA ALA A 87 -6.59 0.46 -7.24
C ALA A 87 -6.64 0.98 -8.69
N GLU A 88 -7.84 1.15 -9.25
CA GLU A 88 -8.01 1.74 -10.58
C GLU A 88 -7.49 3.18 -10.65
N ALA A 89 -7.75 3.99 -9.62
CA ALA A 89 -7.20 5.34 -9.53
C ALA A 89 -5.67 5.34 -9.47
N GLY A 90 -5.08 4.36 -8.76
CA GLY A 90 -3.65 4.11 -8.73
C GLY A 90 -3.09 3.74 -10.11
N LEU A 91 -3.73 2.79 -10.81
CA LEU A 91 -3.33 2.36 -12.15
C LEU A 91 -3.33 3.50 -13.16
N ARG A 92 -4.32 4.41 -13.11
CA ARG A 92 -4.36 5.61 -13.96
C ARG A 92 -3.20 6.58 -13.73
N ARG A 93 -2.53 6.48 -12.58
CA ARG A 93 -1.36 7.32 -12.23
C ARG A 93 -0.04 6.65 -12.57
N CYS A 94 -0.03 5.36 -12.93
CA CYS A 94 1.16 4.66 -13.38
C CYS A 94 1.34 4.88 -14.90
N PRO A 95 2.44 5.51 -15.36
CA PRO A 95 2.74 5.67 -16.78
C PRO A 95 2.97 4.33 -17.50
#